data_AF-A0A655ESQ5-F1
#
_entry.id   AF-A0A655ESQ5-F1
#
_cell.length_a   1.000
_cell.length_b   1.000
_cell.length_c   1.000
_cell.angle_alpha   90.00
_cell.angle_beta   90.00
_cell.angle_gamma   90.00
#
_symmetry.space_group_name_H-M   'P 1'
#
loop_
_entity.id
_entity.type
_entity.pdbx_description
1 polymer ?
#
loop_
_entity_poly.entity_id
_entity_poly.type
_entity_poly.pdbx_seq_one_letter_code
_entity_poly.pdbx_strand_id
1 'polypeptide(L)'
;MGDSWRIGVDEQENTTLVRTGPFKWVRHPIYTAMMAFGLGLLLVTPNLVALAGFILLVATLEVHVRRVEEPYLLRTHSAVYRGYTASVGRFVPGVGLIR
;
A
#
# COMPACT_ATOMS: atom_id res chain seq x y z
N MET A 1 12.43 -0.09 -5.29
CA MET A 1 12.14 -1.02 -4.19
C MET A 1 13.44 -1.66 -3.71
N GLY A 2 14.25 -2.26 -4.59
CA GLY A 2 15.69 -2.52 -4.33
C GLY A 2 15.97 -3.21 -2.99
N ASP A 3 17.01 -2.79 -2.30
CA ASP A 3 17.41 -3.34 -0.99
C ASP A 3 16.40 -3.08 0.14
N SER A 4 15.42 -2.19 -0.08
CA SER A 4 14.39 -1.83 0.90
C SER A 4 13.11 -2.66 0.77
N TRP A 5 13.01 -3.58 -0.18
CA TRP A 5 11.84 -4.46 -0.32
C TRP A 5 12.05 -5.77 0.43
N ARG A 6 11.14 -6.08 1.36
CA ARG A 6 11.11 -7.36 2.08
C ARG A 6 9.67 -7.80 2.30
N ILE A 7 9.49 -9.13 2.42
CA ILE A 7 8.24 -9.73 2.88
C ILE A 7 8.33 -9.83 4.41
N GLY A 8 7.62 -8.97 5.12
CA GLY A 8 7.61 -8.92 6.59
C GLY A 8 8.25 -7.67 7.17
N VAL A 9 8.11 -7.52 8.48
CA VAL A 9 8.59 -6.37 9.26
C VAL A 9 9.70 -6.88 10.18
N ASP A 10 10.93 -6.39 9.99
CA ASP A 10 12.03 -6.59 10.94
C ASP A 10 12.25 -5.27 11.70
N GLU A 11 12.14 -5.31 13.02
CA GLU A 11 12.23 -4.12 13.87
C GLU A 11 13.68 -3.64 14.06
N GLN A 12 14.69 -4.42 13.65
CA GLN A 12 16.10 -4.10 13.88
C GLN A 12 16.79 -3.33 12.75
N GLU A 13 16.14 -3.17 11.58
CA GLU A 13 16.74 -2.48 10.42
C GLU A 13 16.07 -1.14 10.10
N ASN A 14 16.86 -0.06 10.11
CA ASN A 14 16.43 1.27 9.65
C ASN A 14 16.55 1.37 8.12
N THR A 15 15.54 0.87 7.40
CA THR A 15 15.46 1.04 5.94
C THR A 15 15.18 2.49 5.56
N THR A 16 15.74 2.98 4.45
CA THR A 16 15.50 4.36 4.00
C THR A 16 14.14 4.47 3.32
N LEU A 17 13.33 5.46 3.69
CA LEU A 17 12.01 5.67 3.07
C LEU A 17 12.16 6.13 1.61
N VAL A 18 11.86 5.24 0.67
CA VAL A 18 11.89 5.53 -0.77
C VAL A 18 10.69 6.37 -1.18
N ARG A 19 10.95 7.55 -1.79
CA ARG A 19 9.91 8.48 -2.27
C ARG A 19 9.97 8.77 -3.77
N THR A 20 10.89 8.13 -4.47
CA THR A 20 11.15 8.36 -5.89
C THR A 20 10.39 7.36 -6.76
N GLY A 21 10.10 7.75 -8.00
CA GLY A 21 9.34 6.92 -8.95
C GLY A 21 7.86 6.75 -8.53
N PRO A 22 7.31 5.52 -8.55
CA PRO A 22 5.88 5.29 -8.28
C PRO A 22 5.45 5.70 -6.86
N PHE A 23 6.38 5.69 -5.90
CA PHE A 23 6.15 6.15 -4.53
C PHE A 23 5.87 7.65 -4.43
N LYS A 24 6.19 8.45 -5.45
CA LYS A 24 5.78 9.87 -5.47
C LYS A 24 4.27 10.03 -5.61
N TRP A 25 3.59 9.04 -6.18
CA TRP A 25 2.18 9.10 -6.54
C TRP A 25 1.28 8.34 -5.56
N VAL A 26 1.74 7.16 -5.11
CA VAL A 26 1.01 6.27 -4.21
C VAL A 26 1.95 5.67 -3.17
N ARG A 27 1.49 5.55 -1.92
CA ARG A 27 2.33 5.03 -0.82
C ARG A 27 2.63 3.54 -0.96
N HIS A 28 1.68 2.77 -1.49
CA HIS A 28 1.82 1.32 -1.65
C HIS A 28 1.57 0.88 -3.11
N PRO A 29 2.50 1.17 -4.04
CA PRO A 29 2.30 0.91 -5.47
C PRO A 29 2.11 -0.57 -5.82
N ILE A 30 2.71 -1.50 -5.07
CA ILE A 30 2.49 -2.94 -5.26
C ILE A 30 1.03 -3.30 -4.99
N TYR A 31 0.45 -2.82 -3.89
CA TYR A 31 -0.96 -3.11 -3.59
C TYR A 31 -1.90 -2.49 -4.61
N THR A 32 -1.58 -1.29 -5.11
CA THR A 32 -2.29 -0.69 -6.25
C THR A 32 -2.24 -1.62 -7.47
N ALA A 33 -1.07 -2.16 -7.81
CA ALA A 33 -0.92 -3.09 -8.93
C ALA A 33 -1.68 -4.41 -8.70
N MET A 34 -1.69 -4.94 -7.47
CA MET A 34 -2.47 -6.13 -7.10
C MET A 34 -3.97 -5.89 -7.25
N MET A 35 -4.47 -4.73 -6.82
CA MET A 35 -5.86 -4.33 -7.01
C MET A 35 -6.19 -4.19 -8.51
N ALA A 36 -5.32 -3.54 -9.29
CA ALA A 36 -5.52 -3.41 -10.74
C ALA A 36 -5.56 -4.78 -11.44
N PHE A 37 -4.67 -5.70 -11.05
CA PHE A 37 -4.65 -7.06 -11.56
C PHE A 37 -5.91 -7.85 -11.17
N GLY A 38 -6.32 -7.78 -9.90
CA GLY A 38 -7.55 -8.41 -9.43
C GLY A 38 -8.80 -7.88 -10.13
N LEU A 39 -8.84 -6.57 -10.40
CA LEU A 39 -9.90 -5.96 -11.20
C LEU A 39 -9.88 -6.46 -12.65
N GLY A 40 -8.70 -6.59 -13.27
CA GLY A 40 -8.56 -7.18 -14.60
C GLY A 40 -9.11 -8.61 -14.68
N LEU A 41 -8.80 -9.45 -13.68
CA LEU A 41 -9.36 -10.80 -13.59
C LEU A 41 -10.88 -10.80 -13.45
N LEU A 42 -11.44 -9.90 -12.64
CA LEU A 42 -12.88 -9.72 -12.51
C LEU A 42 -13.53 -9.33 -13.84
N LEU A 43 -12.88 -8.47 -14.63
CA LEU A 43 -13.39 -8.02 -15.93
C LEU A 43 -13.30 -9.12 -17.01
N VAL A 44 -12.26 -9.97 -16.97
CA VAL A 44 -12.10 -11.08 -17.91
C VAL A 44 -13.11 -12.21 -17.63
N THR A 45 -13.39 -12.49 -16.35
CA THR A 45 -14.30 -13.56 -15.95
C THR A 45 -15.36 -13.03 -14.96
N PRO A 46 -16.31 -12.21 -15.42
CA PRO A 46 -17.26 -11.52 -14.53
C PRO A 46 -18.25 -12.51 -13.92
N ASN A 47 -18.02 -12.88 -12.66
CA ASN A 47 -18.89 -13.75 -11.89
C ASN A 47 -18.86 -13.38 -10.40
N LEU A 48 -19.85 -13.86 -9.63
CA LEU A 48 -19.99 -13.53 -8.22
C LEU A 48 -18.80 -13.97 -7.35
N VAL A 49 -18.16 -15.10 -7.70
CA VAL A 49 -16.96 -15.58 -6.98
C VAL A 49 -15.78 -14.67 -7.23
N ALA A 50 -15.56 -14.24 -8.48
CA ALA A 50 -14.52 -13.27 -8.82
C ALA A 50 -14.78 -11.92 -8.12
N LEU A 51 -16.03 -11.46 -8.07
CA LEU A 51 -16.40 -10.22 -7.39
C LEU A 51 -16.13 -10.32 -5.88
N ALA A 52 -16.57 -11.41 -5.24
CA ALA A 52 -16.32 -11.66 -3.83
C ALA A 52 -14.82 -11.75 -3.52
N GLY A 53 -14.05 -12.43 -4.37
CA GLY A 53 -12.59 -12.52 -4.25
C GLY A 53 -11.90 -11.15 -4.38
N PHE A 54 -12.35 -10.31 -5.31
CA PHE A 54 -11.84 -8.95 -5.46
C PHE A 54 -12.15 -8.07 -4.24
N ILE A 55 -13.38 -8.13 -3.71
CA ILE A 55 -13.75 -7.41 -2.49
C ILE A 55 -12.90 -7.88 -1.31
N LEU A 56 -12.72 -9.19 -1.15
CA LEU A 56 -11.90 -9.77 -0.10
C LEU A 56 -10.43 -9.31 -0.22
N LEU A 57 -9.86 -9.32 -1.43
CA LEU A 57 -8.53 -8.81 -1.70
C LEU A 57 -8.38 -7.36 -1.23
N VAL A 58 -9.29 -6.47 -1.64
CA VAL A 58 -9.25 -5.06 -1.26
C VAL A 58 -9.38 -4.89 0.26
N ALA A 59 -10.30 -5.63 0.90
CA ALA A 59 -10.50 -5.58 2.34
C ALA A 59 -9.26 -6.04 3.12
N THR A 60 -8.65 -7.15 2.72
CA THR A 60 -7.43 -7.67 3.34
C THR A 60 -6.27 -6.71 3.20
N LEU A 61 -6.08 -6.11 2.01
CA LEU A 61 -5.02 -5.13 1.78
C LEU A 61 -5.24 -3.85 2.60
N GLU A 62 -6.46 -3.33 2.68
CA GLU A 62 -6.80 -2.17 3.53
C GLU A 62 -6.52 -2.46 5.01
N VAL A 63 -6.91 -3.64 5.51
CA VAL A 63 -6.67 -4.03 6.89
C VAL A 63 -5.17 -4.17 7.16
N HIS A 64 -4.43 -4.87 6.28
CA HIS A 64 -2.99 -5.07 6.42
C HIS A 64 -2.24 -3.74 6.47
N VAL A 65 -2.51 -2.84 5.51
CA VAL A 65 -1.86 -1.53 5.45
C VAL A 65 -2.16 -0.68 6.69
N ARG A 66 -3.44 -0.59 7.10
CA ARG A 66 -3.84 0.26 8.22
C ARG A 66 -3.39 -0.26 9.59
N ARG A 67 -3.35 -1.58 9.77
CA ARG A 67 -3.11 -2.20 11.08
C ARG A 67 -1.67 -2.63 11.30
N VAL A 68 -0.93 -2.89 10.22
CA VAL A 68 0.44 -3.43 10.30
C VAL A 68 1.43 -2.44 9.71
N GLU A 69 1.27 -2.11 8.43
CA GLU A 69 2.33 -1.40 7.69
C GLU A 69 2.44 0.09 8.03
N GLU A 70 1.35 0.86 7.98
CA GLU A 70 1.38 2.30 8.31
C GLU A 70 1.77 2.56 9.78
N PRO A 71 1.27 1.81 10.79
CA PRO A 71 1.72 1.98 12.17
C PRO A 71 3.20 1.66 12.36
N TYR A 72 3.73 0.63 11.69
CA TYR A 72 5.15 0.34 11.71
C TYR A 72 5.97 1.47 11.09
N LEU A 73 5.61 1.93 9.88
CA LEU A 73 6.29 3.03 9.19
C LEU A 73 6.21 4.35 9.97
N LEU A 74 5.11 4.61 10.68
CA LEU A 74 4.97 5.74 11.59
C LEU A 74 5.90 5.64 12.81
N ARG A 75 6.13 4.44 13.35
CA ARG A 75 7.06 4.24 14.46
C ARG A 75 8.51 4.40 14.00
N THR A 76 8.88 3.82 12.86
CA THR A 76 10.25 3.84 12.34
C THR A 76 10.66 5.19 11.77
N HIS A 77 9.75 5.90 11.08
CA HIS A 77 10.08 7.14 10.36
C HIS A 77 9.32 8.38 10.84
N SER A 78 8.49 8.26 11.87
CA SER A 78 7.81 9.34 12.60
C SER A 78 7.47 10.60 11.78
N ALA A 79 8.21 11.70 11.97
CA ALA A 79 7.94 12.99 11.34
C ALA A 79 8.08 12.96 9.82
N VAL A 80 9.04 12.17 9.31
CA VAL A 80 9.31 12.02 7.88
C VAL A 80 8.10 11.35 7.24
N TYR A 81 7.61 10.24 7.77
CA TYR A 81 6.45 9.53 7.22
C TYR A 81 5.14 10.33 7.34
N ARG A 82 4.92 11.07 8.43
CA ARG A 82 3.74 11.96 8.56
C ARG A 82 3.68 13.03 7.46
N GLY A 83 4.80 13.68 7.14
CA GLY A 83 4.83 14.65 6.05
C GLY A 83 4.54 14.01 4.68
N TYR A 84 4.86 12.73 4.52
CA TYR A 84 4.58 11.97 3.30
C TYR A 84 3.12 11.54 3.18
N THR A 85 2.48 11.09 4.27
CA THR A 85 1.05 10.73 4.26
C THR A 85 0.12 11.91 4.00
N ALA A 86 0.59 13.14 4.23
CA ALA A 86 -0.16 14.37 3.96
C ALA A 86 -0.19 14.77 2.47
N SER A 87 0.76 14.28 1.65
CA SER A 87 0.92 14.67 0.25
C SER A 87 0.72 13.52 -0.75
N VAL A 88 0.87 12.27 -0.33
CA VAL A 88 0.79 11.09 -1.21
C VAL A 88 -0.34 10.17 -0.75
N GLY A 89 -1.23 9.76 -1.66
CA GLY A 89 -2.38 8.90 -1.36
C GLY A 89 -2.01 7.43 -1.11
N ARG A 90 -2.87 6.65 -0.45
CA ARG A 90 -2.57 5.27 -0.02
C ARG A 90 -2.38 4.31 -1.20
N PHE A 91 -3.46 4.12 -1.98
CA PHE A 91 -3.50 3.23 -3.15
C PHE A 91 -3.75 3.98 -4.45
N VAL A 92 -4.35 5.18 -4.38
CA VAL A 92 -4.66 6.03 -5.53
C VAL A 92 -4.16 7.44 -5.22
N PRO A 93 -3.61 8.19 -6.20
CA PRO A 93 -3.13 9.54 -5.97
C PRO A 93 -4.23 10.43 -5.36
N GLY A 94 -3.91 11.13 -4.26
CA GLY A 94 -4.84 12.03 -3.56
C GLY A 94 -5.90 11.38 -2.67
N VAL A 95 -6.02 10.05 -2.62
CA VAL A 95 -7.01 9.34 -1.78
C VAL A 95 -6.36 8.75 -0.53
N GLY A 96 -6.99 8.91 0.64
CA GLY A 96 -6.48 8.36 1.91
C GLY A 96 -5.29 9.15 2.49
N LEU A 97 -5.30 10.47 2.31
CA LEU A 97 -4.36 11.39 2.96
C LEU A 97 -4.63 11.44 4.47
N ILE A 98 -3.55 11.46 5.25
CA ILE A 98 -3.60 11.60 6.71
C ILE A 98 -2.86 12.90 7.04
N ARG A 99 -3.59 13.86 7.60
CA ARG A 99 -3.06 15.15 8.08
C ARG A 99 -2.78 15.08 9.57
#